data_AF-Q60294-F1
#
_entry.id   AF-Q60294-F1
#
_cell.length_a   1.000
_cell.length_b   1.000
_cell.length_c   1.000
_cell.angle_alpha   90.00
_cell.angle_beta   90.00
_cell.angle_gamma   90.00
#
_symmetry.space_group_name_H-M   'P 1'
#
loop_
_entity.id
_entity.type
_entity.pdbx_description
1 polymer ?
#
loop_
_entity_poly.entity_id
_entity_poly.type
_entity_poly.pdbx_seq_one_letter_code
_entity_poly.pdbx_strand_id
1 'polypeptide(L)'
;MPILLEHIQLNDEDLKDTKHLAEILKYKNNSIKTIINVLEWEDSNIRYCYEKSNVYYFITFFIIVGLVWAIFPEVWLWCEQVFCISPTIHIIICCLYFIITIILFLFLCGVVGTFLHLWATFFTLSKCDSKILKLKEGLFTTLSLIWISTSLKTILKTKYAICRDYAKLTSAILHNLNIKHYFLVYPTHVAVAVKIDDYYYVIDQKLPIYKIDVWLKKLGKEKVKIYTPVDIYNSKLKFVEKYYKNENNLKSEISDDILRKIEEDVKKELQIKNAEQYNKKVEPIPVKLSIPIENYDEITHYSIVRVISKEIYNKFLTNIKNVSNIEIKKDEGKFAVNVYYEIPNSIPNSK
;
A
#
# COMPACT_ATOMS: atom_id res chain seq x y z
N MET A 1 -1.60 -6.54 19.55
CA MET A 1 -2.15 -7.39 18.48
C MET A 1 -3.68 -7.46 18.48
N PRO A 2 -4.38 -7.61 19.62
CA PRO A 2 -5.85 -7.62 19.66
C PRO A 2 -6.49 -6.39 19.00
N ILE A 3 -5.96 -5.20 19.35
CA ILE A 3 -6.40 -3.90 18.78
C ILE A 3 -6.32 -3.90 17.25
N LEU A 4 -5.24 -4.43 16.67
CA LEU A 4 -5.06 -4.45 15.21
C LEU A 4 -6.13 -5.29 14.49
N LEU A 5 -6.54 -6.41 15.10
CA LEU A 5 -7.53 -7.30 14.52
C LEU A 5 -8.94 -6.69 14.58
N GLU A 6 -9.26 -5.97 15.65
CA GLU A 6 -10.56 -5.31 15.82
C GLU A 6 -10.85 -4.29 14.71
N HIS A 7 -9.83 -3.56 14.25
CA HIS A 7 -10.00 -2.53 13.22
C HIS A 7 -10.28 -3.06 11.81
N ILE A 8 -9.91 -4.31 11.53
CA ILE A 8 -10.13 -4.93 10.22
C ILE A 8 -11.37 -5.85 10.20
N GLN A 9 -12.09 -5.96 11.32
CA GLN A 9 -13.38 -6.64 11.35
C GLN A 9 -14.42 -5.80 10.59
N LEU A 10 -15.22 -6.50 9.79
CA LEU A 10 -16.32 -5.91 9.04
C LEU A 10 -17.56 -5.75 9.92
N ASN A 11 -18.31 -4.69 9.72
CA ASN A 11 -19.67 -4.57 10.23
C ASN A 11 -20.68 -4.51 9.07
N ASP A 12 -21.98 -4.51 9.38
CA ASP A 12 -23.03 -4.49 8.37
C ASP A 12 -22.99 -3.23 7.48
N GLU A 13 -22.54 -2.09 8.03
CA GLU A 13 -22.40 -0.85 7.26
C GLU A 13 -21.26 -0.96 6.24
N ASP A 14 -20.12 -1.55 6.62
CA ASP A 14 -18.99 -1.81 5.72
C ASP A 14 -19.41 -2.69 4.52
N LEU A 15 -20.22 -3.73 4.78
CA LEU A 15 -20.76 -4.61 3.73
C LEU A 15 -21.74 -3.85 2.83
N LYS A 16 -22.62 -3.04 3.41
CA LYS A 16 -23.58 -2.22 2.66
C LYS A 16 -22.88 -1.20 1.76
N ASP A 17 -21.85 -0.53 2.26
CA ASP A 17 -21.09 0.50 1.54
C ASP A 17 -20.33 -0.06 0.33
N THR A 18 -19.91 -1.32 0.40
CA THR A 18 -19.09 -1.96 -0.65
C THR A 18 -19.86 -2.85 -1.60
N LYS A 19 -21.13 -3.18 -1.32
CA LYS A 19 -21.94 -4.12 -2.10
C LYS A 19 -22.01 -3.77 -3.59
N HIS A 20 -22.30 -2.51 -3.92
CA HIS A 20 -22.40 -2.07 -5.33
C HIS A 20 -21.04 -2.13 -6.04
N LEU A 21 -19.97 -1.72 -5.35
CA LEU A 21 -18.61 -1.79 -5.90
C LEU A 21 -18.20 -3.24 -6.16
N ALA A 22 -18.53 -4.15 -5.24
CA ALA A 22 -18.26 -5.57 -5.38
C ALA A 22 -18.91 -6.15 -6.65
N GLU A 23 -20.17 -5.83 -6.91
CA GLU A 23 -20.87 -6.28 -8.14
C GLU A 23 -20.24 -5.72 -9.42
N ILE A 24 -19.75 -4.47 -9.41
CA ILE A 24 -19.04 -3.88 -10.57
C ILE A 24 -17.72 -4.62 -10.85
N LEU A 25 -16.99 -4.98 -9.80
CA LEU A 25 -15.66 -5.60 -9.92
C LEU A 25 -15.73 -7.09 -10.23
N LYS A 26 -16.89 -7.72 -9.99
CA LYS A 26 -17.13 -9.14 -10.23
C LYS A 26 -16.95 -9.51 -11.71
N TYR A 27 -16.04 -10.44 -11.96
CA TYR A 27 -15.93 -11.08 -13.27
C TYR A 27 -16.77 -12.36 -13.33
N LYS A 28 -17.54 -12.55 -14.41
CA LYS A 28 -18.42 -13.72 -14.57
C LYS A 28 -17.64 -15.03 -14.38
N ASN A 29 -18.01 -15.80 -13.34
CA ASN A 29 -17.49 -17.12 -13.02
C ASN A 29 -15.95 -17.24 -12.93
N ASN A 30 -15.23 -16.14 -12.66
CA ASN A 30 -13.78 -16.18 -12.54
C ASN A 30 -13.32 -15.38 -11.32
N SER A 31 -13.03 -16.08 -10.23
CA SER A 31 -12.56 -15.49 -8.97
C SER A 31 -11.18 -14.82 -9.13
N ILE A 32 -10.28 -15.39 -9.93
CA ILE A 32 -8.94 -14.83 -10.20
C ILE A 32 -9.05 -13.47 -10.86
N LYS A 33 -9.81 -13.36 -11.95
CA LYS A 33 -10.06 -12.08 -12.63
C LYS A 33 -10.76 -11.08 -11.73
N THR A 34 -11.68 -11.55 -10.89
CA THR A 34 -12.35 -10.71 -9.90
C THR A 34 -11.35 -10.13 -8.89
N ILE A 35 -10.45 -10.95 -8.35
CA ILE A 35 -9.40 -10.51 -7.42
C ILE A 35 -8.46 -9.49 -8.09
N ILE A 36 -8.06 -9.74 -9.33
CA ILE A 36 -7.22 -8.80 -10.11
C ILE A 36 -7.95 -7.48 -10.33
N ASN A 37 -9.25 -7.50 -10.69
CA ASN A 37 -10.06 -6.30 -10.83
C ASN A 37 -10.14 -5.50 -9.52
N VAL A 38 -10.26 -6.18 -8.37
CA VAL A 38 -10.25 -5.52 -7.06
C VAL A 38 -8.92 -4.82 -6.82
N LEU A 39 -7.80 -5.52 -7.00
CA LEU A 39 -6.46 -4.95 -6.81
C LEU A 39 -6.17 -3.80 -7.79
N GLU A 40 -6.55 -3.95 -9.05
CA GLU A 40 -6.39 -2.93 -10.09
C GLU A 40 -7.22 -1.68 -9.78
N TRP A 41 -8.46 -1.87 -9.31
CA TRP A 41 -9.32 -0.77 -8.90
C TRP A 41 -8.73 -0.05 -7.68
N GLU A 42 -8.26 -0.78 -6.67
CA GLU A 42 -7.61 -0.20 -5.49
C GLU A 42 -6.37 0.60 -5.85
N ASP A 43 -5.48 0.04 -6.67
CA ASP A 43 -4.25 0.69 -7.15
C ASP A 43 -4.53 1.97 -7.95
N SER A 44 -5.63 1.99 -8.70
CA SER A 44 -5.99 3.11 -9.56
C SER A 44 -6.84 4.18 -8.86
N ASN A 45 -7.61 3.79 -7.84
CA ASN A 45 -8.61 4.66 -7.21
C ASN A 45 -8.27 5.03 -5.77
N ILE A 46 -7.40 4.32 -5.07
CA ILE A 46 -7.07 4.59 -3.67
C ILE A 46 -5.58 4.90 -3.56
N ARG A 47 -5.25 6.04 -2.94
CA ARG A 47 -3.88 6.46 -2.66
C ARG A 47 -3.47 6.09 -1.24
N TYR A 48 -2.23 5.65 -1.10
CA TYR A 48 -1.67 5.42 0.23
C TYR A 48 -1.49 6.74 0.98
N CYS A 49 -2.03 6.82 2.18
CA CYS A 49 -1.90 8.00 3.04
C CYS A 49 -0.66 7.86 3.95
N TYR A 50 0.49 8.28 3.43
CA TYR A 50 1.76 8.29 4.17
C TYR A 50 1.66 9.15 5.44
N GLU A 51 0.89 10.22 5.38
CA GLU A 51 0.61 11.12 6.49
C GLU A 51 -0.05 10.38 7.65
N LYS A 52 -1.13 9.64 7.38
CA LYS A 52 -1.84 8.84 8.39
C LYS A 52 -0.93 7.75 8.98
N SER A 53 -0.11 7.12 8.14
CA SER A 53 0.90 6.15 8.59
C SER A 53 1.93 6.78 9.53
N ASN A 54 2.44 7.97 9.21
CA ASN A 54 3.45 8.66 10.02
C ASN A 54 2.88 9.16 11.34
N VAL A 55 1.66 9.70 11.34
CA VAL A 55 0.96 10.16 12.56
C VAL A 55 0.86 9.03 13.59
N TYR A 56 0.63 7.79 13.17
CA TYR A 56 0.60 6.65 14.09
C TYR A 56 1.94 6.41 14.79
N TYR A 57 3.05 6.47 14.05
CA TYR A 57 4.40 6.35 14.63
C TYR A 57 4.70 7.50 15.58
N PHE A 58 4.32 8.73 15.21
CA PHE A 58 4.46 9.90 16.08
C PHE A 58 3.65 9.72 17.36
N ILE A 59 2.34 9.49 17.30
CA ILE A 59 1.49 9.33 18.49
C ILE A 59 2.03 8.23 19.41
N THR A 60 2.40 7.07 18.86
CA THR A 60 2.95 5.97 19.66
C THR A 60 4.25 6.38 20.37
N PHE A 61 5.15 7.07 19.66
CA PHE A 61 6.37 7.60 20.24
C PHE A 61 6.09 8.62 21.36
N PHE A 62 5.14 9.54 21.17
CA PHE A 62 4.75 10.51 22.20
C PHE A 62 4.14 9.85 23.43
N ILE A 63 3.32 8.82 23.26
CA ILE A 63 2.78 8.08 24.40
C ILE A 63 3.93 7.45 25.20
N ILE A 64 4.89 6.81 24.53
CA ILE A 64 6.06 6.21 25.20
C ILE A 64 6.90 7.27 25.92
N VAL A 65 7.22 8.36 25.23
CA VAL A 65 8.02 9.47 25.78
C VAL A 65 7.31 10.17 26.93
N GLY A 66 6.00 10.44 26.79
CA GLY A 66 5.18 11.02 27.84
C GLY A 66 5.10 10.13 29.08
N LEU A 67 4.99 8.80 28.89
CA LEU A 67 5.04 7.84 30.00
C LEU A 67 6.40 7.82 30.70
N VAL A 68 7.50 7.82 29.94
CA VAL A 68 8.86 7.90 30.52
C VAL A 68 9.04 9.21 31.29
N TRP A 69 8.58 10.33 30.73
CA TRP A 69 8.67 11.64 31.37
C TRP A 69 7.78 11.74 32.62
N ALA A 70 6.61 11.10 32.63
CA ALA A 70 5.74 11.06 33.80
C ALA A 70 6.35 10.26 34.97
N ILE A 71 7.11 9.20 34.68
CA ILE A 71 7.75 8.35 35.69
C ILE A 71 9.06 8.99 36.22
N PHE A 72 9.72 9.81 35.40
CA PHE A 72 11.05 10.32 35.71
C PHE A 72 11.15 11.16 37.00
N PRO A 73 10.23 12.09 37.31
CA PRO A 73 10.26 12.86 38.57
C PRO A 73 10.15 12.00 39.82
N GLU A 74 9.38 10.91 39.77
CA GLU A 74 9.24 9.99 40.90
C GLU A 74 10.53 9.20 41.14
N VAL A 75 11.14 8.70 40.07
CA VAL A 75 12.46 8.05 40.12
C VAL A 75 13.53 9.02 40.61
N TRP A 76 13.46 10.29 40.19
CA TRP A 76 14.36 11.36 40.59
C TRP A 76 14.32 11.63 42.10
N LEU A 77 13.12 11.86 42.66
CA LEU A 77 12.93 12.08 44.10
C LEU A 77 13.44 10.90 44.92
N TRP A 78 13.28 9.69 44.40
CA TRP A 78 13.83 8.47 45.01
C TRP A 78 15.36 8.46 45.03
N CYS A 79 16.01 8.84 43.92
CA CYS A 79 17.47 8.89 43.84
C CYS A 79 18.10 9.94 44.77
N GLU A 80 17.47 11.11 44.92
CA GLU A 80 17.94 12.15 45.85
C GLU A 80 17.94 11.67 47.31
N GLN A 81 16.88 10.96 47.72
CA GLN A 81 16.76 10.43 49.08
C GLN A 81 17.81 9.36 49.38
N VAL A 82 18.19 8.55 48.38
CA VAL A 82 19.07 7.39 48.58
C VAL A 82 20.56 7.75 48.53
N PHE A 83 20.99 8.62 47.61
CA PHE A 83 22.41 8.68 47.25
C PHE A 83 23.23 9.82 47.86
N CYS A 84 22.67 10.67 48.72
CA CYS A 84 23.40 11.83 49.32
C CYS A 84 24.30 12.53 48.29
N ILE A 85 23.73 12.76 47.10
CA ILE A 85 24.47 13.10 45.90
C ILE A 85 25.23 14.41 46.15
N SER A 86 26.53 14.45 45.84
CA SER A 86 27.30 15.68 46.00
C SER A 86 26.64 16.82 45.23
N PRO A 87 26.68 18.08 45.71
CA PRO A 87 26.05 19.20 45.04
C PRO A 87 26.44 19.32 43.56
N THR A 88 27.70 18.97 43.23
CA THR A 88 28.21 18.96 41.86
C THR A 88 27.50 17.93 40.97
N ILE A 89 27.30 16.71 41.45
CA ILE A 89 26.60 15.66 40.67
C ILE A 89 25.13 16.03 40.52
N HIS A 90 24.49 16.60 41.55
CA HIS A 90 23.11 17.08 41.48
C HIS A 90 22.95 18.17 40.39
N ILE A 91 23.86 19.16 40.33
CA ILE A 91 23.85 20.18 39.27
C ILE A 91 23.98 19.55 37.88
N ILE A 92 24.89 18.60 37.69
CA ILE A 92 25.08 17.91 36.40
C ILE A 92 23.78 17.21 35.97
N ILE A 93 23.10 16.51 36.88
CA ILE A 93 21.88 15.80 36.52
C ILE A 93 20.71 16.78 36.26
N CYS A 94 20.57 17.85 37.05
CA CYS A 94 19.60 18.91 36.77
C CYS A 94 19.81 19.53 35.39
N CYS A 95 21.07 19.77 34.99
CA CYS A 95 21.40 20.22 33.63
C CYS A 95 21.00 19.18 32.57
N LEU A 96 21.26 17.89 32.79
CA LEU A 96 20.84 16.83 31.86
C LEU A 96 19.31 16.74 31.74
N TYR A 97 18.57 16.83 32.85
CA TYR A 97 17.11 16.85 32.85
C TYR A 97 16.56 18.07 32.10
N PHE A 98 17.15 19.24 32.30
CA PHE A 98 16.78 20.46 31.58
C PHE A 98 17.02 20.30 30.08
N ILE A 99 18.17 19.76 29.67
CA ILE A 99 18.47 19.46 28.26
C ILE A 99 17.46 18.47 27.67
N ILE A 100 17.16 17.38 28.38
CA ILE A 100 16.14 16.40 27.95
C ILE A 100 14.78 17.10 27.80
N THR A 101 14.38 17.93 28.76
CA THR A 101 13.12 18.68 28.72
C THR A 101 13.04 19.62 27.51
N ILE A 102 14.13 20.30 27.17
CA ILE A 102 14.23 21.12 25.95
C ILE A 102 14.08 20.24 24.71
N ILE A 103 14.78 19.09 24.63
CA ILE A 103 14.67 18.16 23.50
C ILE A 103 13.23 17.68 23.33
N LEU A 104 12.56 17.32 24.44
CA LEU A 104 11.15 16.91 24.43
C LEU A 104 10.21 18.04 24.00
N PHE A 105 10.45 19.26 24.46
CA PHE A 105 9.68 20.43 24.05
C PHE A 105 9.84 20.73 22.56
N LEU A 106 11.07 20.75 22.04
CA LEU A 106 11.34 20.92 20.60
C LEU A 106 10.66 19.83 19.78
N PHE A 107 10.65 18.59 20.28
CA PHE A 107 9.97 17.48 19.63
C PHE A 107 8.44 17.64 19.64
N LEU A 108 7.85 18.06 20.76
CA LEU A 108 6.43 18.41 20.87
C LEU A 108 6.04 19.52 19.88
N CYS A 109 6.86 20.58 19.78
CA CYS A 109 6.69 21.63 18.78
C CYS A 109 6.71 21.06 17.35
N GLY A 110 7.60 20.10 17.06
CA GLY A 110 7.66 19.40 15.77
C GLY A 110 6.36 18.66 15.44
N VAL A 111 5.71 18.03 16.42
CA VAL A 111 4.42 17.36 16.20
C VAL A 111 3.24 18.29 16.12
N VAL A 112 3.17 19.33 16.95
CA VAL A 112 2.17 20.39 16.77
C VAL A 112 2.32 20.99 15.36
N GLY A 113 3.55 21.25 14.92
CA GLY A 113 3.85 21.70 13.56
C GLY A 113 3.41 20.71 12.47
N THR A 114 3.61 19.41 12.68
CA THR A 114 3.15 18.35 11.77
C THR A 114 1.62 18.28 11.71
N PHE A 115 0.93 18.35 12.85
CA PHE A 115 -0.53 18.43 12.89
C PHE A 115 -1.07 19.67 12.18
N LEU A 116 -0.46 20.84 12.42
CA LEU A 116 -0.80 22.07 11.72
C LEU A 116 -0.55 21.96 10.21
N HIS A 117 0.54 21.32 9.79
CA HIS A 117 0.83 21.06 8.39
C HIS A 117 -0.20 20.13 7.74
N LEU A 118 -0.55 19.01 8.38
CA LEU A 118 -1.58 18.09 7.90
C LEU A 118 -2.94 18.77 7.79
N TRP A 119 -3.28 19.57 8.80
CA TRP A 119 -4.50 20.36 8.81
C TRP A 119 -4.53 21.37 7.64
N ALA A 120 -3.43 22.06 7.39
CA ALA A 120 -3.28 22.99 6.27
C ALA A 120 -3.31 22.29 4.90
N THR A 121 -2.64 21.15 4.75
CA THR A 121 -2.65 20.34 3.52
C THR A 121 -4.05 19.83 3.22
N PHE A 122 -4.78 19.36 4.23
CA PHE A 122 -6.19 18.99 4.09
C PHE A 122 -7.04 20.18 3.63
N PHE A 123 -6.89 21.36 4.26
CA PHE A 123 -7.59 22.57 3.83
C PHE A 123 -7.26 22.98 2.39
N THR A 124 -6.03 22.71 1.95
CA THR A 124 -5.57 23.02 0.60
C THR A 124 -6.14 22.03 -0.44
N LEU A 125 -6.16 20.73 -0.11
CA LEU A 125 -6.71 19.67 -0.97
C LEU A 125 -8.24 19.76 -1.07
N SER A 126 -8.92 20.17 0.00
CA SER A 126 -10.37 20.39 0.04
C SER A 126 -10.81 21.70 -0.64
N LYS A 127 -10.10 22.15 -1.69
CA LYS A 127 -10.49 23.32 -2.48
C LYS A 127 -11.81 23.14 -3.27
N CYS A 128 -12.43 21.96 -3.26
CA CYS A 128 -13.84 21.78 -3.65
C CYS A 128 -14.79 22.04 -2.47
N ASP A 129 -15.65 23.04 -2.64
CA ASP A 129 -16.88 23.38 -1.90
C ASP A 129 -16.86 23.86 -0.44
N SER A 130 -17.75 24.84 -0.21
CA SER A 130 -18.12 25.69 0.95
C SER A 130 -17.32 25.68 2.29
N LYS A 131 -17.04 26.87 2.83
CA LYS A 131 -16.22 27.15 4.04
C LYS A 131 -16.67 26.48 5.35
N ILE A 132 -17.97 26.29 5.58
CA ILE A 132 -18.51 25.78 6.87
C ILE A 132 -18.49 24.24 6.91
N LEU A 133 -18.76 23.57 5.78
CA LEU A 133 -18.52 22.12 5.68
C LEU A 133 -17.03 21.81 5.91
N LYS A 134 -16.10 22.65 5.43
CA LYS A 134 -14.66 22.45 5.60
C LYS A 134 -14.16 22.39 7.05
N LEU A 135 -14.74 23.13 8.00
CA LEU A 135 -14.26 23.08 9.39
C LEU A 135 -14.71 21.79 10.06
N LYS A 136 -15.99 21.43 9.92
CA LYS A 136 -16.51 20.16 10.47
C LYS A 136 -15.90 18.95 9.75
N GLU A 137 -15.84 18.95 8.42
CA GLU A 137 -15.21 17.88 7.66
C GLU A 137 -13.70 17.84 7.86
N GLY A 138 -13.01 18.98 8.01
CA GLY A 138 -11.57 19.01 8.26
C GLY A 138 -11.19 18.57 9.67
N LEU A 139 -11.95 18.97 10.68
CA LEU A 139 -11.73 18.53 12.06
C LEU A 139 -12.14 17.07 12.21
N PHE A 140 -13.28 16.65 11.63
CA PHE A 140 -13.69 15.24 11.58
C PHE A 140 -12.70 14.39 10.77
N THR A 141 -12.13 14.91 9.67
CA THR A 141 -11.14 14.16 8.89
C THR A 141 -9.81 14.10 9.63
N THR A 142 -9.35 15.18 10.24
CA THR A 142 -8.13 15.18 11.07
C THR A 142 -8.28 14.24 12.27
N LEU A 143 -9.45 14.28 12.93
CA LEU A 143 -9.79 13.29 13.95
C LEU A 143 -9.94 11.88 13.37
N SER A 144 -10.43 11.70 12.15
CA SER A 144 -10.51 10.39 11.47
C SER A 144 -9.16 9.86 11.01
N LEU A 145 -8.18 10.75 10.77
CA LEU A 145 -6.79 10.43 10.50
C LEU A 145 -6.11 9.96 11.79
N ILE A 146 -6.48 10.55 12.92
CA ILE A 146 -6.06 10.11 14.26
C ILE A 146 -6.81 8.84 14.70
N TRP A 147 -8.09 8.72 14.36
CA TRP A 147 -8.91 7.57 14.70
C TRP A 147 -8.46 6.36 13.89
N ILE A 148 -8.21 5.29 14.63
CA ILE A 148 -7.53 4.11 14.13
C ILE A 148 -8.38 3.37 13.07
N SER A 149 -9.71 3.56 13.09
CA SER A 149 -10.68 2.96 12.16
C SER A 149 -11.38 4.05 11.34
N THR A 150 -11.19 4.03 10.02
CA THR A 150 -11.95 4.86 9.08
C THR A 150 -13.08 4.01 8.49
N SER A 151 -14.30 4.55 8.40
CA SER A 151 -15.41 3.86 7.74
C SER A 151 -15.12 3.66 6.25
N LEU A 152 -15.60 2.54 5.67
CA LEU A 152 -15.40 2.29 4.25
C LEU A 152 -16.05 3.37 3.38
N LYS A 153 -17.22 3.90 3.76
CA LYS A 153 -17.80 5.11 3.15
C LYS A 153 -16.81 6.27 3.01
N THR A 154 -16.05 6.55 4.07
CA THR A 154 -15.07 7.64 4.07
C THR A 154 -13.91 7.32 3.15
N ILE A 155 -13.37 6.10 3.18
CA ILE A 155 -12.29 5.66 2.27
C ILE A 155 -12.74 5.75 0.81
N LEU A 156 -13.95 5.31 0.51
CA LEU A 156 -14.54 5.37 -0.84
C LEU A 156 -14.77 6.82 -1.32
N LYS A 157 -15.09 7.75 -0.40
CA LYS A 157 -15.26 9.18 -0.70
C LYS A 157 -13.91 9.90 -0.87
N THR A 158 -12.97 9.71 0.05
CA THR A 158 -11.71 10.45 0.09
C THR A 158 -10.65 9.88 -0.84
N LYS A 159 -10.71 8.57 -1.14
CA LYS A 159 -9.70 7.85 -1.92
C LYS A 159 -8.33 7.80 -1.25
N TYR A 160 -8.25 7.92 0.08
CA TYR A 160 -7.02 7.80 0.86
C TYR A 160 -7.14 6.70 1.92
N ALA A 161 -6.12 5.85 2.02
CA ALA A 161 -6.14 4.68 2.90
C ALA A 161 -4.72 4.31 3.39
N ILE A 162 -4.62 3.67 4.56
CA ILE A 162 -3.42 2.92 4.99
C ILE A 162 -3.65 1.41 4.83
N CYS A 163 -2.62 0.58 5.03
CA CYS A 163 -2.71 -0.88 4.81
C CYS A 163 -3.90 -1.57 5.49
N ARG A 164 -4.27 -1.15 6.70
CA ARG A 164 -5.45 -1.65 7.42
C ARG A 164 -6.76 -1.30 6.71
N ASP A 165 -6.85 -0.08 6.20
CA ASP A 165 -8.02 0.42 5.48
C ASP A 165 -8.18 -0.33 4.14
N TYR A 166 -7.07 -0.55 3.41
CA TYR A 166 -7.07 -1.41 2.22
C TYR A 166 -7.53 -2.82 2.58
N ALA A 167 -6.92 -3.46 3.58
CA ALA A 167 -7.29 -4.82 3.96
C ALA A 167 -8.77 -4.94 4.35
N LYS A 168 -9.32 -3.94 5.06
CA LYS A 168 -10.74 -3.89 5.40
C LYS A 168 -11.63 -3.73 4.15
N LEU A 169 -11.25 -2.84 3.24
CA LEU A 169 -11.97 -2.60 1.99
C LEU A 169 -11.96 -3.85 1.09
N THR A 170 -10.79 -4.43 0.84
CA THR A 170 -10.63 -5.66 0.08
C THR A 170 -11.46 -6.79 0.70
N SER A 171 -11.38 -6.96 2.03
CA SER A 171 -12.15 -7.97 2.75
C SER A 171 -13.66 -7.77 2.54
N ALA A 172 -14.18 -6.55 2.70
CA ALA A 172 -15.61 -6.26 2.51
C ALA A 172 -16.08 -6.56 1.08
N ILE A 173 -15.27 -6.25 0.08
CA ILE A 173 -15.56 -6.57 -1.33
C ILE A 173 -15.60 -8.09 -1.54
N LEU A 174 -14.55 -8.81 -1.12
CA LEU A 174 -14.48 -10.26 -1.28
C LEU A 174 -15.57 -10.99 -0.50
N HIS A 175 -15.93 -10.48 0.67
CA HIS A 175 -17.01 -10.98 1.51
C HIS A 175 -18.37 -10.87 0.83
N ASN A 176 -18.67 -9.70 0.25
CA ASN A 176 -19.89 -9.49 -0.56
C ASN A 176 -19.94 -10.42 -1.79
N LEU A 177 -18.79 -10.85 -2.29
CA LEU A 177 -18.68 -11.78 -3.42
C LEU A 177 -18.67 -13.26 -3.00
N ASN A 178 -18.80 -13.54 -1.71
CA ASN A 178 -18.66 -14.89 -1.14
C ASN A 178 -17.33 -15.56 -1.51
N ILE A 179 -16.25 -14.77 -1.61
CA ILE A 179 -14.89 -15.24 -1.86
C ILE A 179 -14.20 -15.40 -0.50
N LYS A 180 -13.83 -16.64 -0.18
CA LYS A 180 -13.07 -16.94 1.03
C LYS A 180 -11.71 -16.25 0.97
N HIS A 181 -11.42 -15.48 2.01
CA HIS A 181 -10.21 -14.68 2.09
C HIS A 181 -9.58 -14.76 3.48
N TYR A 182 -8.35 -14.29 3.56
CA TYR A 182 -7.47 -14.42 4.70
C TYR A 182 -6.78 -13.08 4.96
N PHE A 183 -6.60 -12.72 6.22
CA PHE A 183 -5.80 -11.58 6.62
C PHE A 183 -4.37 -12.02 6.93
N LEU A 184 -3.41 -11.38 6.29
CA LEU A 184 -1.99 -11.53 6.57
C LEU A 184 -1.57 -10.40 7.50
N VAL A 185 -1.32 -10.73 8.77
CA VAL A 185 -1.12 -9.75 9.83
C VAL A 185 0.32 -9.76 10.33
N TYR A 186 0.99 -8.63 10.17
CA TYR A 186 2.29 -8.28 10.72
C TYR A 186 2.16 -7.01 11.59
N PRO A 187 3.00 -6.76 12.63
CA PRO A 187 2.80 -5.63 13.56
C PRO A 187 2.62 -4.25 12.91
N THR A 188 3.24 -4.01 11.75
CA THR A 188 3.20 -2.72 11.04
C THR A 188 2.49 -2.79 9.68
N HIS A 189 1.95 -3.95 9.28
CA HIS A 189 1.33 -4.12 7.96
C HIS A 189 0.25 -5.18 7.98
N VAL A 190 -0.83 -4.94 7.24
CA VAL A 190 -1.93 -5.90 7.05
C VAL A 190 -2.28 -5.91 5.58
N ALA A 191 -2.46 -7.12 5.03
CA ALA A 191 -2.96 -7.33 3.69
C ALA A 191 -4.02 -8.43 3.68
N VAL A 192 -4.76 -8.53 2.58
CA VAL A 192 -5.70 -9.64 2.36
C VAL A 192 -5.07 -10.62 1.37
N ALA A 193 -5.39 -11.90 1.50
CA ALA A 193 -5.01 -12.92 0.55
C ALA A 193 -6.19 -13.84 0.24
N VAL A 194 -6.16 -14.44 -0.93
CA VAL A 194 -7.04 -15.56 -1.30
C VAL A 194 -6.16 -16.79 -1.47
N LYS A 195 -6.63 -17.92 -0.93
CA LYS A 195 -5.97 -19.21 -1.12
C LYS A 195 -6.53 -19.85 -2.39
N ILE A 196 -5.68 -20.07 -3.37
CA ILE A 196 -6.00 -20.81 -4.60
C ILE A 196 -5.05 -21.99 -4.65
N ASP A 197 -5.62 -23.18 -4.72
CA ASP A 197 -4.93 -24.44 -4.47
C ASP A 197 -4.20 -24.39 -3.11
N ASP A 198 -2.90 -24.60 -3.09
CA ASP A 198 -2.07 -24.54 -1.87
C ASP A 198 -1.39 -23.19 -1.63
N TYR A 199 -1.60 -22.20 -2.49
CA TYR A 199 -0.88 -20.93 -2.43
C TYR A 199 -1.77 -19.76 -2.02
N TYR A 200 -1.24 -18.91 -1.13
CA TYR A 200 -1.85 -17.63 -0.80
C TYR A 200 -1.38 -16.56 -1.80
N TYR A 201 -2.33 -15.98 -2.53
CA TYR A 201 -2.10 -14.83 -3.41
C TYR A 201 -2.52 -13.55 -2.68
N VAL A 202 -1.56 -12.66 -2.49
CA VAL A 202 -1.69 -11.48 -1.65
C VAL A 202 -2.18 -10.29 -2.46
N ILE A 203 -3.31 -9.74 -2.00
CA ILE A 203 -3.93 -8.52 -2.49
C ILE A 203 -3.47 -7.40 -1.56
N ASP A 204 -2.40 -6.71 -1.98
CA ASP A 204 -1.77 -5.64 -1.20
C ASP A 204 -1.59 -4.39 -2.05
N GLN A 205 -2.58 -3.49 -1.98
CA GLN A 205 -2.64 -2.09 -2.48
C GLN A 205 -2.36 -1.83 -3.97
N LYS A 206 -1.32 -2.47 -4.53
CA LYS A 206 -0.77 -2.25 -5.86
C LYS A 206 -0.60 -3.57 -6.57
N LEU A 207 -0.83 -3.55 -7.88
CA LEU A 207 -0.41 -4.64 -8.74
C LEU A 207 1.13 -4.77 -8.79
N PRO A 208 1.67 -5.92 -9.24
CA PRO A 208 0.97 -7.18 -9.52
C PRO A 208 0.56 -7.92 -8.24
N ILE A 209 -0.26 -8.96 -8.40
CA ILE A 209 -0.56 -9.90 -7.31
C ILE A 209 0.67 -10.76 -7.07
N TYR A 210 0.99 -11.06 -5.80
CA TYR A 210 2.15 -11.88 -5.45
C TYR A 210 1.74 -13.11 -4.67
N LYS A 211 2.49 -14.21 -4.83
CA LYS A 211 2.46 -15.28 -3.81
C LYS A 211 3.01 -14.75 -2.50
N ILE A 212 2.53 -15.31 -1.39
CA ILE A 212 2.92 -14.93 -0.04
C ILE A 212 4.44 -14.93 0.20
N ASP A 213 5.20 -15.86 -0.40
CA ASP A 213 6.66 -15.90 -0.26
C ASP A 213 7.34 -14.68 -0.89
N VAL A 214 6.93 -14.29 -2.11
CA VAL A 214 7.44 -13.11 -2.82
C VAL A 214 7.06 -11.83 -2.08
N TRP A 215 5.81 -11.78 -1.58
CA TRP A 215 5.33 -10.68 -0.76
C TRP A 215 6.14 -10.53 0.55
N LEU A 216 6.42 -11.63 1.26
CA LEU A 216 7.26 -11.63 2.45
C LEU A 216 8.70 -11.19 2.16
N LYS A 217 9.29 -11.66 1.05
CA LYS A 217 10.60 -11.21 0.57
C LYS A 217 10.63 -9.71 0.32
N LYS A 218 9.61 -9.17 -0.36
CA LYS A 218 9.47 -7.73 -0.66
C LYS A 218 9.40 -6.88 0.61
N LEU A 219 8.75 -7.39 1.66
CA LEU A 219 8.69 -6.73 2.97
C LEU A 219 9.95 -6.95 3.84
N GLY A 220 10.89 -7.79 3.41
CA GLY A 220 12.06 -8.19 4.21
C GLY A 220 11.66 -8.95 5.49
N LYS A 221 10.62 -9.79 5.42
CA LYS A 221 10.08 -10.54 6.56
C LYS A 221 10.15 -12.04 6.32
N GLU A 222 10.32 -12.79 7.41
CA GLU A 222 10.41 -14.27 7.38
C GLU A 222 9.09 -14.98 7.69
N LYS A 223 8.12 -14.29 8.29
CA LYS A 223 6.89 -14.92 8.77
C LYS A 223 5.74 -13.92 8.90
N VAL A 224 4.52 -14.45 8.82
CA VAL A 224 3.28 -13.69 9.02
C VAL A 224 2.23 -14.54 9.74
N LYS A 225 1.32 -13.91 10.47
CA LYS A 225 0.17 -14.61 11.07
C LYS A 225 -1.02 -14.52 10.14
N ILE A 226 -1.69 -15.63 9.90
CA ILE A 226 -2.85 -15.73 9.02
C ILE A 226 -4.11 -15.85 9.87
N TYR A 227 -5.09 -15.01 9.55
CA TYR A 227 -6.42 -15.03 10.15
C TYR A 227 -7.47 -15.14 9.05
N THR A 228 -8.68 -15.57 9.40
CA THR A 228 -9.83 -15.59 8.49
C THR A 228 -11.09 -15.23 9.27
N PRO A 229 -12.10 -14.61 8.65
CA PRO A 229 -13.42 -14.46 9.28
C PRO A 229 -13.99 -15.82 9.71
N VAL A 230 -14.68 -15.87 10.85
CA VAL A 230 -15.29 -17.12 11.34
C VAL A 230 -16.36 -17.61 10.37
N ASP A 231 -17.22 -16.72 9.89
CA ASP A 231 -18.23 -16.99 8.88
C ASP A 231 -18.69 -15.70 8.17
N ILE A 232 -19.70 -15.80 7.31
CA ILE A 232 -20.23 -14.68 6.50
C ILE A 232 -21.00 -13.65 7.36
N TYR A 233 -21.49 -14.06 8.53
CA TYR A 233 -22.28 -13.20 9.43
C TYR A 233 -21.46 -12.73 10.65
N ASN A 234 -20.33 -13.37 10.91
CA ASN A 234 -19.44 -13.11 12.03
C ASN A 234 -18.05 -12.73 11.53
N SER A 235 -17.81 -11.42 11.52
CA SER A 235 -16.53 -10.84 11.13
C SER A 235 -15.41 -11.06 12.15
N LYS A 236 -15.68 -11.69 13.29
CA LYS A 236 -14.65 -12.06 14.26
C LYS A 236 -13.59 -12.90 13.55
N LEU A 237 -12.34 -12.54 13.78
CA LEU A 237 -11.21 -13.20 13.14
C LEU A 237 -10.74 -14.40 13.94
N LYS A 238 -10.64 -15.55 13.26
CA LYS A 238 -10.03 -16.77 13.80
C LYS A 238 -8.60 -16.88 13.29
N PHE A 239 -7.67 -17.16 14.21
CA PHE A 239 -6.30 -17.52 13.84
C PHE A 239 -6.30 -18.84 13.08
N VAL A 240 -5.64 -18.86 11.92
CA VAL A 240 -5.50 -20.05 11.08
C VAL A 240 -4.16 -20.68 11.36
N GLU A 241 -3.08 -19.97 11.03
CA GLU A 241 -1.72 -20.48 11.13
C GLU A 241 -0.70 -19.34 11.16
N LYS A 242 0.55 -19.72 11.43
CA LYS A 242 1.70 -18.84 11.27
C LYS A 242 2.50 -19.35 10.08
N TYR A 243 2.51 -18.57 9.01
CA TYR A 243 3.21 -18.90 7.77
C TYR A 243 4.66 -18.44 7.86
N TYR A 244 5.58 -19.27 7.38
CA TYR A 244 7.00 -18.99 7.29
C TYR A 244 7.39 -18.99 5.81
N LYS A 245 8.12 -17.94 5.40
CA LYS A 245 8.63 -17.79 4.04
C LYS A 245 9.49 -19.00 3.69
N ASN A 246 9.20 -19.65 2.57
CA ASN A 246 9.98 -20.77 2.06
C ASN A 246 10.85 -20.30 0.90
N GLU A 247 12.18 -20.25 1.10
CA GLU A 247 13.11 -19.80 0.05
C GLU A 247 13.16 -20.74 -1.16
N ASN A 248 12.83 -22.02 -0.99
CA ASN A 248 12.73 -22.94 -2.13
C ASN A 248 11.58 -22.55 -3.05
N ASN A 249 10.52 -21.97 -2.49
CA ASN A 249 9.40 -21.48 -3.29
C ASN A 249 9.77 -20.22 -4.06
N LEU A 250 10.84 -19.48 -3.71
CA LEU A 250 11.27 -18.25 -4.38
C LEU A 250 12.10 -18.48 -5.66
N LYS A 251 12.40 -19.74 -5.99
CA LYS A 251 13.15 -20.07 -7.20
C LYS A 251 12.22 -19.96 -8.41
N SER A 252 12.55 -19.08 -9.34
CA SER A 252 11.97 -19.13 -10.68
C SER A 252 13.01 -18.83 -11.74
N GLU A 253 13.09 -19.71 -12.73
CA GLU A 253 13.55 -19.37 -14.06
C GLU A 253 12.31 -19.02 -14.88
N ILE A 254 12.07 -17.72 -15.10
CA ILE A 254 11.22 -17.33 -16.21
C ILE A 254 11.99 -17.70 -17.48
N SER A 255 11.45 -18.64 -18.25
CA SER A 255 12.00 -19.00 -19.56
C SER A 255 11.75 -17.88 -20.59
N ASP A 256 12.52 -17.88 -21.67
CA ASP A 256 12.30 -16.96 -22.79
C ASP A 256 10.91 -17.14 -23.42
N ASP A 257 10.33 -18.35 -23.38
CA ASP A 257 8.96 -18.62 -23.80
C ASP A 257 7.93 -17.83 -23.00
N ILE A 258 8.13 -17.76 -21.68
CA ILE A 258 7.25 -16.99 -20.80
C ILE A 258 7.41 -15.49 -21.06
N LEU A 259 8.64 -15.00 -21.26
CA LEU A 259 8.87 -13.59 -21.61
C LEU A 259 8.16 -13.22 -22.91
N ARG A 260 8.29 -14.06 -23.95
CA ARG A 260 7.60 -13.88 -25.22
C ARG A 260 6.09 -13.86 -25.05
N LYS A 261 5.53 -14.77 -24.25
CA LYS A 261 4.09 -14.79 -23.94
C LYS A 261 3.63 -13.49 -23.27
N ILE A 262 4.35 -13.00 -22.26
CA ILE A 262 4.04 -11.73 -21.59
C ILE A 262 4.10 -10.59 -22.60
N GLU A 263 5.11 -10.55 -23.46
CA GLU A 263 5.27 -9.53 -24.50
C GLU A 263 4.11 -9.53 -25.50
N GLU A 264 3.70 -10.71 -25.98
CA GLU A 264 2.54 -10.87 -26.87
C GLU A 264 1.25 -10.41 -26.21
N ASP A 265 1.00 -10.80 -24.96
CA ASP A 265 -0.21 -10.45 -24.23
C ASP A 265 -0.25 -8.94 -23.90
N VAL A 266 0.88 -8.31 -23.59
CA VAL A 266 1.00 -6.84 -23.43
C VAL A 266 0.71 -6.12 -24.75
N LYS A 267 1.30 -6.57 -25.88
CA LYS A 267 1.05 -5.99 -27.21
C LYS A 267 -0.43 -6.07 -27.56
N LYS A 268 -1.05 -7.22 -27.29
CA LYS A 268 -2.47 -7.45 -27.51
C LYS A 268 -3.34 -6.53 -26.65
N GLU A 269 -3.02 -6.38 -25.36
CA GLU A 269 -3.75 -5.50 -24.45
C GLU A 269 -3.68 -4.03 -24.89
N LEU A 270 -2.51 -3.58 -25.36
CA LEU A 270 -2.29 -2.22 -25.85
C LEU A 270 -2.73 -2.00 -27.31
N GLN A 271 -3.24 -3.05 -27.98
CA GLN A 271 -3.65 -3.02 -29.39
C GLN A 271 -2.53 -2.57 -30.34
N ILE A 272 -1.28 -2.88 -30.00
CA ILE A 272 -0.12 -2.57 -30.83
C ILE A 272 -0.15 -3.54 -32.01
N LYS A 273 -0.46 -3.01 -33.19
CA LYS A 273 -0.28 -3.75 -34.44
C LYS A 273 1.23 -3.80 -34.69
N ASN A 274 1.78 -5.00 -34.91
CA ASN A 274 3.14 -5.11 -35.40
C ASN A 274 3.24 -4.25 -36.66
N ALA A 275 4.00 -3.16 -36.59
CA ALA A 275 4.26 -2.34 -37.76
C ALA A 275 5.18 -3.15 -38.67
N GLU A 276 4.59 -3.86 -39.63
CA GLU A 276 5.33 -4.37 -40.78
C GLU A 276 5.90 -3.13 -41.51
N GLN A 277 7.21 -2.92 -41.42
CA GLN A 277 7.99 -1.94 -42.19
C GLN A 277 7.63 -0.44 -42.01
N TYR A 278 8.43 0.34 -41.27
CA TYR A 278 8.54 1.78 -41.56
C TYR A 278 9.96 2.32 -41.32
N ASN A 279 10.49 2.99 -42.35
CA ASN A 279 11.77 3.73 -42.41
C ASN A 279 11.86 4.94 -41.46
N LYS A 280 11.18 4.91 -40.31
CA LYS A 280 11.17 5.99 -39.32
C LYS A 280 12.21 5.72 -38.24
N LYS A 281 12.82 6.78 -37.70
CA LYS A 281 13.73 6.69 -36.57
C LYS A 281 12.93 6.24 -35.35
N VAL A 282 13.25 5.05 -34.85
CA VAL A 282 12.66 4.47 -33.64
C VAL A 282 13.69 4.59 -32.52
N GLU A 283 13.29 5.15 -31.39
CA GLU A 283 14.14 5.18 -30.19
C GLU A 283 13.56 4.25 -29.12
N PRO A 284 14.37 3.35 -28.52
CA PRO A 284 13.93 2.54 -27.39
C PRO A 284 13.85 3.43 -26.15
N ILE A 285 12.65 3.51 -25.56
CA ILE A 285 12.43 4.20 -24.29
C ILE A 285 12.33 3.12 -23.20
N PRO A 286 13.27 3.08 -22.23
CA PRO A 286 13.19 2.14 -21.13
C PRO A 286 12.05 2.52 -20.17
N VAL A 287 11.18 1.57 -19.88
CA VAL A 287 10.18 1.63 -18.81
C VAL A 287 10.73 0.83 -17.64
N LYS A 288 11.15 1.54 -16.58
CA LYS A 288 11.68 0.91 -15.37
C LYS A 288 10.55 0.26 -14.58
N LEU A 289 10.58 -1.06 -14.43
CA LEU A 289 9.64 -1.80 -13.61
C LEU A 289 10.35 -2.39 -12.40
N SER A 290 9.73 -2.25 -11.22
CA SER A 290 10.20 -2.89 -9.99
C SER A 290 9.40 -4.15 -9.68
N ILE A 291 9.16 -4.97 -10.71
CA ILE A 291 8.40 -6.21 -10.59
C ILE A 291 9.41 -7.37 -10.46
N PRO A 292 9.39 -8.12 -9.34
CA PRO A 292 10.18 -9.35 -9.20
C PRO A 292 9.70 -10.41 -10.20
N ILE A 293 10.64 -11.18 -10.73
CA ILE A 293 10.42 -12.30 -11.67
C ILE A 293 9.98 -13.57 -10.92
N GLU A 294 10.20 -13.61 -9.61
CA GLU A 294 9.96 -14.76 -8.75
C GLU A 294 8.50 -15.23 -8.75
N ASN A 295 8.33 -16.55 -8.79
CA ASN A 295 7.08 -17.29 -8.60
C ASN A 295 6.01 -16.98 -9.64
N TYR A 296 6.45 -16.66 -10.85
CA TYR A 296 5.57 -16.55 -12.00
C TYR A 296 4.73 -17.83 -12.20
N ASP A 297 3.46 -17.63 -12.47
CA ASP A 297 2.46 -18.63 -12.82
C ASP A 297 1.31 -17.98 -13.61
N GLU A 298 0.26 -18.75 -13.91
CA GLU A 298 -0.88 -18.24 -14.66
C GLU A 298 -1.61 -17.09 -13.95
N ILE A 299 -1.71 -17.11 -12.62
CA ILE A 299 -2.44 -16.08 -11.85
C ILE A 299 -1.66 -14.77 -11.84
N THR A 300 -0.37 -14.85 -11.53
CA THR A 300 0.54 -13.71 -11.52
C THR A 300 0.75 -13.14 -12.92
N HIS A 301 0.80 -13.98 -13.96
CA HIS A 301 0.92 -13.60 -15.37
C HIS A 301 -0.08 -12.51 -15.74
N TYR A 302 -1.39 -12.74 -15.50
CA TYR A 302 -2.41 -11.76 -15.85
C TYR A 302 -2.15 -10.42 -15.16
N SER A 303 -1.79 -10.42 -13.87
CA SER A 303 -1.52 -9.17 -13.15
C SER A 303 -0.24 -8.47 -13.62
N ILE A 304 0.79 -9.23 -14.02
CA ILE A 304 2.05 -8.69 -14.56
C ILE A 304 1.78 -8.00 -15.90
N VAL A 305 1.07 -8.68 -16.81
CA VAL A 305 0.66 -8.12 -18.10
C VAL A 305 -0.08 -6.79 -17.89
N ARG A 306 -1.07 -6.76 -16.98
CA ARG A 306 -1.81 -5.53 -16.64
C ARG A 306 -0.90 -4.39 -16.16
N VAL A 307 0.06 -4.68 -15.28
CA VAL A 307 0.99 -3.64 -14.76
C VAL A 307 1.84 -3.08 -15.87
N ILE A 308 2.42 -3.95 -16.69
CA ILE A 308 3.28 -3.53 -17.80
C ILE A 308 2.47 -2.66 -18.77
N SER A 309 1.28 -3.13 -19.18
CA SER A 309 0.37 -2.37 -20.04
C SER A 309 0.01 -1.02 -19.43
N LYS A 310 -0.33 -0.97 -18.13
CA LYS A 310 -0.66 0.27 -17.41
C LYS A 310 0.52 1.25 -17.35
N GLU A 311 1.72 0.79 -17.05
CA GLU A 311 2.92 1.63 -16.99
C GLU A 311 3.28 2.21 -18.37
N ILE A 312 3.20 1.40 -19.42
CA ILE A 312 3.38 1.87 -20.80
C ILE A 312 2.29 2.88 -21.15
N TYR A 313 1.01 2.56 -20.91
CA TYR A 313 -0.09 3.46 -21.19
C TYR A 313 0.07 4.80 -20.47
N ASN A 314 0.44 4.79 -19.18
CA ASN A 314 0.66 6.02 -18.41
C ASN A 314 1.85 6.84 -18.92
N LYS A 315 2.89 6.17 -19.42
CA LYS A 315 4.08 6.83 -19.98
C LYS A 315 3.80 7.51 -21.33
N PHE A 316 2.99 6.89 -22.17
CA PHE A 316 2.76 7.34 -23.55
C PHE A 316 1.40 8.04 -23.75
N LEU A 317 0.40 7.78 -22.92
CA LEU A 317 -0.94 8.36 -22.97
C LEU A 317 -1.52 8.33 -24.41
N THR A 318 -1.82 9.50 -24.98
CA THR A 318 -2.34 9.66 -26.34
C THR A 318 -1.34 9.23 -27.43
N ASN A 319 -0.06 9.15 -27.10
CA ASN A 319 0.99 8.74 -28.02
C ASN A 319 1.19 7.22 -28.05
N ILE A 320 0.38 6.44 -27.33
CA ILE A 320 0.42 4.97 -27.37
C ILE A 320 0.30 4.43 -28.80
N LYS A 321 -0.45 5.13 -29.67
CA LYS A 321 -0.62 4.81 -31.09
C LYS A 321 0.68 4.88 -31.92
N ASN A 322 1.71 5.55 -31.42
CA ASN A 322 3.02 5.67 -32.06
C ASN A 322 4.00 4.61 -31.54
N VAL A 323 3.60 3.77 -30.59
CA VAL A 323 4.39 2.63 -30.15
C VAL A 323 4.33 1.56 -31.24
N SER A 324 5.48 1.25 -31.84
CA SER A 324 5.61 0.29 -32.93
C SER A 324 5.92 -1.12 -32.43
N ASN A 325 6.64 -1.23 -31.31
CA ASN A 325 7.00 -2.51 -30.71
C ASN A 325 7.27 -2.36 -29.20
N ILE A 326 7.22 -3.49 -28.50
CA ILE A 326 7.62 -3.63 -27.10
C ILE A 326 8.54 -4.83 -27.02
N GLU A 327 9.63 -4.71 -26.29
CA GLU A 327 10.53 -5.81 -25.99
C GLU A 327 10.66 -5.95 -24.47
N ILE A 328 10.41 -7.16 -23.96
CA ILE A 328 10.47 -7.47 -22.53
C ILE A 328 11.67 -8.38 -22.27
N LYS A 329 12.57 -7.94 -21.39
CA LYS A 329 13.78 -8.66 -20.99
C LYS A 329 13.85 -8.84 -19.49
N LYS A 330 14.69 -9.77 -19.07
CA LYS A 330 15.12 -9.92 -17.68
C LYS A 330 16.36 -9.05 -17.43
N ASP A 331 16.33 -8.25 -16.38
CA ASP A 331 17.45 -7.45 -15.90
C ASP A 331 17.52 -7.54 -14.37
N GLU A 332 18.64 -8.01 -13.81
CA GLU A 332 18.86 -8.14 -12.36
C GLU A 332 17.70 -8.79 -11.55
N GLY A 333 17.02 -9.78 -12.12
CA GLY A 333 15.88 -10.45 -11.46
C GLY A 333 14.55 -9.67 -11.53
N LYS A 334 14.49 -8.63 -12.36
CA LYS A 334 13.30 -7.82 -12.63
C LYS A 334 13.00 -7.79 -14.13
N PHE A 335 11.78 -7.38 -14.46
CA PHE A 335 11.41 -7.09 -15.84
C PHE A 335 12.00 -5.73 -16.27
N ALA A 336 12.68 -5.70 -17.41
CA ALA A 336 13.05 -4.50 -18.14
C ALA A 336 12.23 -4.44 -19.43
N VAL A 337 11.60 -3.30 -19.68
CA VAL A 337 10.72 -3.13 -20.84
C VAL A 337 11.25 -1.99 -21.70
N ASN A 338 11.54 -2.29 -22.97
CA ASN A 338 11.90 -1.30 -23.96
C ASN A 338 10.70 -1.05 -24.86
N VAL A 339 10.26 0.20 -24.93
CA VAL A 339 9.17 0.61 -25.82
C VAL A 339 9.76 1.31 -27.03
N TYR A 340 9.51 0.77 -28.21
CA TYR A 340 9.97 1.29 -29.48
C TYR A 340 8.93 2.30 -29.99
N TYR A 341 9.32 3.56 -30.07
CA TYR A 341 8.43 4.68 -30.32
C TYR A 341 8.78 5.42 -31.62
N GLU A 342 7.79 5.64 -32.49
CA GLU A 342 7.92 6.50 -33.66
C GLU A 342 7.82 7.98 -33.26
N ILE A 343 8.93 8.71 -33.45
CA ILE A 343 8.91 10.17 -33.28
C ILE A 343 8.09 10.75 -34.46
N PRO A 344 7.00 11.50 -34.21
CA PRO A 344 6.33 12.23 -35.28
C PRO A 344 7.37 13.15 -35.95
N ASN A 345 7.47 13.12 -37.29
CA ASN A 345 8.32 14.06 -38.01
C ASN A 345 8.06 15.46 -37.45
N SER A 346 9.09 16.09 -36.86
CA SER A 346 8.98 17.46 -36.36
C SER A 346 8.46 18.33 -37.50
N ILE A 347 7.52 19.23 -37.19
CA ILE A 347 6.99 20.21 -38.14
C ILE A 347 8.19 20.77 -38.92
N PRO A 348 8.24 20.62 -40.26
CA PRO A 348 9.39 21.05 -41.02
C PRO A 348 9.64 22.52 -40.69
N ASN A 349 10.87 22.84 -40.29
CA ASN A 349 11.31 24.19 -39.97
C ASN A 349 10.67 25.17 -40.96
N SER A 350 9.73 25.99 -40.47
CA SER A 350 9.24 27.13 -41.24
C SER A 350 10.44 28.03 -41.48
N LYS A 351 10.94 28.01 -42.72
CA LYS A 351 11.83 29.05 -43.23
C LYS A 351 11.05 30.32 -43.46
#